data_AF-A0A8T6PAK0-F1
#
_entry.id   AF-A0A8T6PAK0-F1
#
_cell.length_a   1.000
_cell.length_b   1.000
_cell.length_c   1.000
_cell.angle_alpha   90.00
_cell.angle_beta   90.00
_cell.angle_gamma   90.00
#
_symmetry.space_group_name_H-M   'P 1'
#
loop_
_entity.id
_entity.type
_entity.pdbx_description
1 polymer ?
#
loop_
_entity_poly.entity_id
_entity_poly.type
_entity_poly.pdbx_seq_one_letter_code
_entity_poly.pdbx_strand_id
1 'polypeptide(L)' 'MRHRVSGRRLGRTTNHRKMLKRNLVTELFRHEKIKTTLPKAKFIRSRAEKLIT' A
#
# COMPACT_ATOMS: atom_id res chain seq x y z
N MET A 1 -11.71 17.35 -12.50
CA MET A 1 -10.69 17.19 -11.44
C MET A 1 -11.23 16.29 -10.32
N ARG A 2 -10.36 15.63 -9.53
CA ARG A 2 -10.78 14.91 -8.31
C ARG A 2 -10.53 15.75 -7.08
N HIS A 3 -11.56 16.41 -6.58
CA HIS A 3 -11.47 17.17 -5.34
C HIS A 3 -11.62 16.26 -4.12
N ARG A 4 -10.74 16.43 -3.12
CA ARG A 4 -10.80 15.75 -1.81
C ARG A 4 -10.78 14.21 -1.86
N VAL A 5 -10.30 13.60 -2.93
CA VAL A 5 -10.18 12.13 -3.02
C VAL A 5 -8.81 11.69 -2.51
N SER A 6 -8.79 10.98 -1.39
CA SER A 6 -7.58 10.40 -0.83
C SER A 6 -7.27 9.02 -1.43
N GLY A 7 -6.00 8.63 -1.39
CA GLY A 7 -5.53 7.33 -1.87
C GLY A 7 -5.18 7.27 -3.35
N ARG A 8 -4.46 6.22 -3.75
CA ARG A 8 -3.94 6.02 -5.11
C ARG A 8 -4.63 4.86 -5.79
N ARG A 9 -5.07 5.04 -7.05
CA ARG A 9 -5.72 3.97 -7.82
C ARG A 9 -4.77 2.88 -8.31
N LEU A 10 -3.48 3.20 -8.47
CA LEU A 10 -2.41 2.28 -8.90
C LEU A 10 -2.73 1.47 -10.18
N GLY A 11 -3.61 2.00 -11.05
CA GLY A 11 -4.10 1.30 -12.25
C GLY A 11 -4.80 -0.04 -11.98
N ARG A 12 -5.36 -0.24 -10.77
CA ARG A 12 -5.92 -1.54 -10.34
C ARG A 12 -7.37 -1.41 -9.88
N THR A 13 -8.13 -2.50 -10.00
CA THR A 13 -9.46 -2.64 -9.38
C THR A 13 -9.35 -2.59 -7.86
N THR A 14 -10.49 -2.37 -7.18
CA THR A 14 -10.52 -2.29 -5.72
C THR A 14 -10.03 -3.59 -5.07
N ASN A 15 -10.42 -4.75 -5.60
CA ASN A 15 -10.01 -6.06 -5.07
C ASN A 15 -8.50 -6.26 -5.21
N HIS A 16 -7.94 -6.00 -6.39
CA HIS A 16 -6.49 -6.09 -6.60
C HIS A 16 -5.70 -5.10 -5.74
N ARG A 17 -6.23 -3.89 -5.49
CA ARG A 17 -5.58 -2.95 -4.56
C ARG A 17 -5.60 -3.45 -3.12
N LYS A 18 -6.70 -4.06 -2.66
CA LYS A 18 -6.81 -4.63 -1.30
C LYS A 18 -5.81 -5.77 -1.13
N MET A 19 -5.71 -6.69 -2.10
CA MET A 19 -4.71 -7.76 -2.08
C MET A 19 -3.28 -7.23 -2.13
N LEU A 20 -2.97 -6.32 -3.06
CA LEU A 20 -1.64 -5.71 -3.16
C LEU A 20 -1.21 -5.05 -1.84
N LYS A 21 -2.14 -4.34 -1.18
CA LYS A 21 -1.86 -3.70 0.12
C LYS A 21 -1.52 -4.74 1.19
N ARG A 22 -2.26 -5.83 1.28
CA ARG A 22 -2.01 -6.92 2.24
C ARG A 22 -0.65 -7.57 1.97
N ASN A 23 -0.41 -8.02 0.73
CA ASN A 23 0.80 -8.74 0.36
C ASN A 23 2.05 -7.91 0.60
N LEU A 24 2.10 -6.66 0.15
CA LEU A 24 3.28 -5.80 0.33
C LEU A 24 3.58 -5.51 1.81
N VAL A 25 2.56 -5.42 2.66
CA VAL A 25 2.74 -5.21 4.09
C VAL A 25 3.25 -6.50 4.75
N THR A 26 2.70 -7.66 4.40
CA THR A 26 3.18 -8.96 4.86
C THR A 26 4.65 -9.18 4.49
N GLU A 27 5.01 -8.93 3.23
CA GLU A 27 6.40 -9.07 2.76
C GLU A 27 7.33 -8.06 3.43
N LEU A 28 6.87 -6.83 3.70
CA LEU A 28 7.64 -5.84 4.45
C LEU A 28 7.96 -6.32 5.87
N PHE A 29 7.00 -6.91 6.59
CA PHE A 29 7.26 -7.42 7.94
C PHE A 29 8.06 -8.72 7.94
N ARG A 30 7.90 -9.57 6.92
CA ARG A 30 8.66 -10.82 6.80
C ARG A 30 10.14 -10.59 6.51
N HIS A 31 10.46 -9.60 5.69
CA HIS A 31 11.82 -9.37 5.18
C HIS A 31 12.46 -8.08 5.70
N GLU A 32 11.77 -7.33 6.55
CA GLU A 32 12.15 -6.02 7.13
C GLU A 32 12.39 -4.89 6.11
N LYS A 33 12.66 -5.22 4.85
CA LYS A 33 12.93 -4.31 3.75
C LYS A 33 12.49 -4.95 2.43
N ILE A 34 11.83 -4.16 1.59
CA ILE A 34 11.40 -4.59 0.25
C ILE A 34 11.72 -3.53 -0.81
N LYS A 35 12.00 -3.97 -2.04
CA LYS A 35 12.15 -3.08 -3.20
C LYS A 35 10.79 -2.93 -3.89
N THR A 36 10.30 -1.70 -4.00
CA THR A 36 9.02 -1.42 -4.66
C THR A 36 9.02 -0.02 -5.29
N THR A 37 7.99 0.31 -6.06
CA THR A 37 7.85 1.63 -6.66
C THR A 37 7.37 2.65 -5.60
N LEU A 38 7.84 3.90 -5.68
CA LEU A 38 7.41 4.99 -4.81
C LEU A 38 5.89 5.08 -4.57
N PRO A 39 5.01 4.98 -5.59
CA PRO A 39 3.56 5.03 -5.35
C PRO A 39 3.00 3.84 -4.56
N LYS A 40 3.59 2.65 -4.67
CA LYS A 40 3.21 1.48 -3.88
C LYS A 40 3.67 1.65 -2.42
N ALA A 41 4.89 2.12 -2.21
CA ALA A 41 5.41 2.41 -0.86
C ALA A 41 4.52 3.42 -0.11
N LYS A 42 4.21 4.57 -0.73
CA LYS A 42 3.30 5.58 -0.13
C LYS A 42 1.89 5.05 0.10
N PHE A 43 1.43 4.07 -0.67
CA PHE A 43 0.10 3.49 -0.53
C PHE A 43 -0.02 2.52 0.67
N ILE A 44 1.05 1.78 0.99
CA ILE A 44 1.06 0.81 2.08
C ILE A 44 1.43 1.42 3.44
N ARG A 45 2.15 2.57 3.46
CA ARG A 45 2.63 3.26 4.67
C ARG A 45 1.58 3.32 5.79
N SER A 46 0.39 3.86 5.53
CA SER A 46 -0.64 4.01 6.56
C SER A 46 -1.20 2.69 7.10
N ARG A 47 -1.06 1.58 6.36
CA ARG A 47 -1.45 0.26 6.87
C ARG A 47 -0.33 -0.38 7.68
N ALA A 48 0.92 -0.18 7.29
CA ALA A 48 2.08 -0.67 8.03
C ALA A 48 2.19 0.02 9.40
N GLU A 49 2.03 1.35 9.45
CA GLU A 49 2.03 2.13 10.71
C GLU A 49 0.96 1.62 11.68
N LYS A 50 -0.29 1.45 11.22
CA LYS A 50 -1.42 0.92 12.00
C LYS A 50 -1.30 -0.54 12.46
N LEU A 51 -0.25 -1.24 12.07
CA LEU A 51 0.00 -2.61 12.52
C LEU A 51 1.10 -2.65 13.59
N ILE A 52 1.91 -1.59 13.67
CA ILE A 52 2.93 -1.41 14.70
C ILE A 52 2.32 -0.66 15.89
N THR A 53 1.46 0.33 15.62
CA THR A 53 0.74 1.17 16.59
C THR A 53 -0.75 0.91 16.52
#